data_AF-A0A661GMI5-F1
#
_entry.id   AF-A0A661GMI5-F1
#
_cell.length_a   1.000
_cell.length_b   1.000
_cell.length_c   1.000
_cell.angle_alpha   90.00
_cell.angle_beta   90.00
_cell.angle_gamma   90.00
#
_symmetry.space_group_name_H-M   'P 1'
#
loop_
_entity.id
_entity.type
_entity.pdbx_description
1 polymer ?
#
loop_
_entity_poly.entity_id
_entity_poly.type
_entity_poly.pdbx_seq_one_letter_code
_entity_poly.pdbx_strand_id
1 'polypeptide(L)'
;CMHCLNVMTKALAPGDDKGASVLIGGKRTLTIGDLLGTVIVPFMSLKTDEDYEALNDLGGRVIDFFAENALEHERTGEMIERIGLANFLEGVGVDIDPNMIEHPRTNPYVRTDGWDEEAEKWFARKKAG
;
A
#
# COMPACT_ATOMS: atom_id res chain seq x y z
N CYS A 1 18.12 -5.52 8.03
CA CYS A 1 17.94 -4.61 9.19
C CYS A 1 19.18 -3.74 9.52
N MET A 2 20.25 -3.72 8.70
CA MET A 2 21.49 -2.98 8.99
C MET A 2 22.37 -3.50 10.15
N HIS A 3 21.96 -4.54 10.89
CA HIS A 3 22.69 -5.00 12.08
C HIS A 3 24.16 -5.37 11.81
N CYS A 4 24.45 -6.24 10.85
CA CYS A 4 25.82 -6.66 10.54
C CYS A 4 26.72 -5.49 10.06
N LEU A 5 26.17 -4.60 9.23
CA LEU A 5 26.85 -3.39 8.75
C LEU A 5 27.20 -2.45 9.90
N ASN A 6 26.27 -2.23 10.83
CA ASN A 6 26.47 -1.37 11.99
C ASN A 6 27.55 -1.93 12.94
N VAL A 7 27.66 -3.25 13.04
CA VAL A 7 28.69 -3.92 13.86
C VAL A 7 30.07 -3.89 13.18
N MET A 8 30.14 -4.02 11.86
CA MET A 8 31.40 -4.14 11.10
C MET A 8 31.52 -3.12 9.95
N THR A 9 31.45 -1.83 10.28
CA THR A 9 31.42 -0.72 9.31
C THR A 9 32.64 -0.61 8.39
N LYS A 10 33.77 -1.22 8.76
CA LYS A 10 35.00 -1.24 7.95
C LYS A 10 35.16 -2.46 7.04
N ALA A 11 34.32 -3.48 7.24
CA ALA A 11 34.40 -4.74 6.51
C ALA A 11 33.18 -4.98 5.60
N LEU A 12 32.02 -4.46 5.99
CA LEU A 12 30.77 -4.64 5.27
C LEU A 12 30.23 -3.27 4.82
N ALA A 13 29.69 -3.21 3.61
CA ALA A 13 29.05 -2.03 3.04
C ALA A 13 27.68 -2.39 2.42
N PRO A 14 26.75 -1.43 2.29
CA PRO A 14 25.55 -1.62 1.49
C PRO A 14 25.90 -1.97 0.04
N GLY A 15 25.00 -2.67 -0.66
CA GLY A 15 25.18 -3.01 -2.07
C GLY A 15 25.20 -1.77 -2.99
N ASP A 16 25.65 -1.98 -4.23
CA ASP A 16 25.77 -0.91 -5.22
C ASP A 16 24.44 -0.55 -5.89
N ASP A 17 23.49 -1.48 -5.92
CA ASP A 17 22.13 -1.20 -6.40
C ASP A 17 21.28 -0.54 -5.31
N LYS A 18 21.20 0.79 -5.38
CA LYS A 18 20.60 1.65 -4.37
C LYS A 18 19.25 2.20 -4.83
N GLY A 19 18.38 2.43 -3.85
CA GLY A 19 17.04 2.99 -4.01
C GLY A 19 16.41 3.24 -2.64
N ALA A 20 15.10 3.38 -2.59
CA ALA A 20 14.34 3.57 -1.37
C ALA A 20 13.06 2.73 -1.35
N SER A 21 12.57 2.43 -0.14
CA SER A 21 11.22 1.92 0.08
C SER A 21 10.32 3.09 0.49
N VAL A 22 9.08 3.13 0.00
CA VAL A 22 8.10 4.18 0.33
C VAL A 22 7.10 3.61 1.32
N LEU A 23 7.02 4.24 2.50
CA LEU A 23 6.09 3.87 3.56
C LEU A 23 5.12 5.04 3.83
N ILE A 24 3.82 4.76 3.92
CA ILE A 24 2.76 5.76 4.06
C ILE A 24 1.90 5.47 5.30
N GLY A 25 1.38 6.51 5.94
CA GLY A 25 0.39 6.38 7.02
C GLY A 25 0.94 6.56 8.43
N GLY A 26 2.24 6.85 8.57
CA GLY A 26 2.85 7.14 9.87
C GLY A 26 2.22 8.37 10.54
N LYS A 27 1.72 8.20 11.77
CA LYS A 27 1.08 9.27 12.54
C LYS A 27 1.17 9.04 14.05
N ARG A 28 1.03 10.14 14.80
CA ARG A 28 0.87 10.13 16.25
C ARG A 28 -0.60 10.24 16.65
N THR A 29 -0.91 9.83 17.88
CA THR A 29 -2.26 9.70 18.43
C THR A 29 -2.96 11.05 18.45
N LEU A 30 -4.13 11.06 17.79
CA LEU A 30 -5.15 12.10 17.92
C LEU A 30 -6.50 11.41 18.04
N THR A 31 -7.01 10.84 16.93
CA THR A 31 -8.32 10.17 16.89
C THR A 31 -8.17 8.65 16.99
N ILE A 32 -7.52 8.02 16.01
CA ILE A 32 -7.26 6.58 15.98
C ILE A 32 -5.76 6.37 16.09
N GLY A 33 -5.34 5.87 17.26
CA GLY A 33 -4.05 5.24 17.56
C GLY A 33 -2.76 5.94 17.10
N ASP A 34 -1.63 5.31 17.42
CA ASP A 34 -0.35 5.57 16.76
C ASP A 34 -0.22 4.57 15.60
N LEU A 35 0.23 5.04 14.44
CA LEU A 35 0.53 4.18 13.29
C LEU A 35 1.96 4.43 12.83
N LEU A 36 2.66 3.34 12.49
CA LEU A 36 3.87 3.41 11.68
C LEU A 36 3.50 3.38 10.21
N GLY A 37 4.44 3.72 9.33
CA GLY A 37 4.19 3.65 7.90
C GLY A 37 4.03 2.20 7.43
N THR A 38 3.06 1.98 6.56
CA THR A 38 2.87 0.72 5.81
C THR A 38 3.65 0.80 4.50
N VAL A 39 4.32 -0.29 4.12
CA VAL A 39 5.06 -0.37 2.85
C VAL A 39 4.08 -0.32 1.68
N ILE A 40 4.21 0.69 0.82
CA ILE A 40 3.42 0.85 -0.40
C ILE A 40 4.27 0.58 -1.64
N VAL A 41 5.55 0.95 -1.61
CA VAL A 41 6.50 0.58 -2.66
C VAL A 41 7.70 -0.11 -2.00
N PRO A 42 7.89 -1.42 -2.21
CA PRO A 42 9.00 -2.16 -1.60
C PRO A 42 10.37 -1.62 -2.03
N PHE A 43 10.52 -1.25 -3.29
CA PHE A 43 11.77 -0.69 -3.82
C PHE A 43 11.50 0.23 -5.01
N MET A 44 12.09 1.42 -4.98
CA MET A 44 12.11 2.40 -6.05
C MET A 44 13.56 2.81 -6.30
N SER A 45 14.05 2.66 -7.53
CA SER A 45 15.33 3.25 -7.94
C SER A 45 15.24 4.77 -7.81
N LEU A 46 16.31 5.41 -7.35
CA LEU A 46 16.41 6.88 -7.23
C LEU A 46 17.77 7.34 -7.76
N LYS A 47 18.00 7.10 -9.06
CA LYS A 47 19.29 7.36 -9.73
C LYS A 47 19.17 8.41 -10.83
N THR A 48 17.99 8.54 -11.44
CA THR A 48 17.73 9.43 -12.58
C THR A 48 16.69 10.48 -12.23
N ASP A 49 16.60 11.55 -13.03
CA ASP A 49 15.55 12.56 -12.86
C ASP A 49 14.14 11.95 -13.06
N GLU A 50 13.99 11.00 -13.98
CA GLU A 50 12.75 10.24 -14.20
C GLU A 50 12.32 9.45 -12.95
N ASP A 51 13.27 8.86 -12.23
CA ASP A 51 13.00 8.17 -10.96
C ASP A 51 12.43 9.12 -9.89
N TYR A 52 12.97 10.34 -9.81
CA TYR A 52 12.48 11.36 -8.89
C TYR A 52 11.11 11.91 -9.32
N GLU A 53 10.88 12.06 -10.61
CA GLU A 53 9.58 12.41 -11.17
C GLU A 53 8.53 11.35 -10.84
N ALA A 54 8.87 10.06 -10.95
CA ALA A 54 7.97 8.96 -10.58
C ALA A 54 7.61 8.98 -9.08
N LEU A 55 8.55 9.33 -8.20
CA LEU A 55 8.27 9.52 -6.77
C LEU A 55 7.33 10.71 -6.53
N ASN A 56 7.54 11.82 -7.23
CA ASN A 56 6.70 13.02 -7.12
C ASN A 56 5.28 12.75 -7.65
N ASP A 57 5.16 12.04 -8.77
CA ASP A 57 3.89 11.63 -9.36
C ASP A 57 3.10 10.71 -8.41
N LEU A 58 3.78 9.74 -7.78
CA LEU A 58 3.18 8.93 -6.72
C LEU A 58 2.68 9.80 -5.56
N GLY A 59 3.48 10.79 -5.13
CA GLY A 59 3.08 11.75 -4.11
C GLY A 59 1.83 12.56 -4.52
N GLY A 60 1.77 13.00 -5.78
CA GLY A 60 0.63 13.69 -6.36
C GLY A 60 -0.65 12.84 -6.32
N ARG A 61 -0.59 11.61 -6.84
CA ARG A 61 -1.70 10.66 -6.81
C ARG A 61 -2.22 10.39 -5.40
N VAL A 62 -1.31 10.27 -4.42
CA VAL A 62 -1.69 10.10 -3.00
C VAL A 62 -2.39 11.34 -2.45
N ILE A 63 -1.93 12.54 -2.80
CA ILE A 63 -2.54 13.81 -2.38
C ILE A 63 -3.94 13.96 -2.99
N ASP A 64 -4.08 13.67 -4.29
CA ASP A 64 -5.36 13.75 -4.99
C ASP A 64 -6.36 12.75 -4.40
N PHE A 65 -5.94 11.50 -4.20
CA PHE A 65 -6.78 10.49 -3.54
C PHE A 65 -7.20 10.93 -2.14
N PHE A 66 -6.28 11.53 -1.37
CA PHE A 66 -6.59 12.06 -0.04
C PHE A 66 -7.58 13.22 -0.10
N ALA A 67 -7.41 14.16 -1.03
CA ALA A 67 -8.30 15.31 -1.18
C ALA A 67 -9.74 14.91 -1.50
N GLU A 68 -9.93 13.81 -2.23
CA GLU A 68 -11.26 13.30 -2.60
C GLU A 68 -11.92 12.45 -1.51
N ASN A 69 -11.13 11.71 -0.71
CA ASN A 69 -11.66 10.65 0.15
C ASN A 69 -11.50 10.90 1.65
N ALA A 70 -10.65 11.84 2.07
CA ALA A 70 -10.40 12.10 3.48
C ALA A 70 -11.57 12.82 4.14
N LEU A 71 -11.87 12.40 5.37
CA LEU A 71 -12.84 13.08 6.23
C LEU A 71 -12.18 14.25 6.98
N GLU A 72 -13.01 15.08 7.59
CA GLU A 72 -12.55 16.18 8.43
C GLU A 72 -11.64 15.66 9.56
N HIS A 73 -10.47 16.29 9.72
CA HIS A 73 -9.47 15.92 10.72
C HIS A 73 -8.95 14.47 10.62
N GLU A 74 -9.08 13.82 9.47
CA GLU A 74 -8.54 12.49 9.21
C GLU A 74 -7.10 12.58 8.66
N ARG A 75 -6.20 11.71 9.15
CA ARG A 75 -4.85 11.56 8.59
C ARG A 75 -4.81 10.41 7.57
N THR A 76 -3.86 10.45 6.65
CA THR A 76 -3.72 9.45 5.58
C THR A 76 -3.72 8.00 6.10
N GLY A 77 -3.05 7.71 7.22
CA GLY A 77 -3.06 6.38 7.82
C GLY A 77 -4.46 5.92 8.27
N GLU A 78 -5.26 6.82 8.83
CA GLU A 78 -6.64 6.52 9.27
C GLU A 78 -7.57 6.31 8.07
N MET A 79 -7.40 7.15 7.05
CA MET A 79 -8.12 7.02 5.78
C MET A 79 -7.82 5.65 5.13
N ILE A 80 -6.55 5.22 5.11
CA ILE A 80 -6.17 3.90 4.57
C ILE A 80 -6.80 2.76 5.39
N GLU A 81 -6.80 2.84 6.72
CA GLU A 81 -7.45 1.83 7.58
C GLU A 81 -8.97 1.76 7.36
N ARG A 82 -9.63 2.91 7.15
CA ARG A 82 -11.08 2.99 6.92
C ARG A 82 -11.47 2.49 5.52
N ILE A 83 -10.77 2.94 4.49
CA ILE A 83 -11.07 2.60 3.08
C ILE A 83 -10.56 1.20 2.73
N GLY A 84 -9.48 0.78 3.37
CA GLY A 84 -8.77 -0.46 3.11
C GLY A 84 -7.59 -0.28 2.17
N LEU A 85 -6.47 -0.94 2.48
CA LEU A 85 -5.22 -0.87 1.73
C LEU A 85 -5.40 -1.21 0.24
N ALA A 86 -6.18 -2.23 -0.10
CA ALA A 86 -6.38 -2.63 -1.50
C ALA A 86 -7.08 -1.54 -2.34
N ASN A 87 -8.13 -0.91 -1.80
CA ASN A 87 -8.84 0.16 -2.50
C ASN A 87 -7.96 1.42 -2.61
N PHE A 88 -7.13 1.69 -1.59
CA PHE A 88 -6.14 2.77 -1.67
C PHE A 88 -5.12 2.52 -2.79
N LEU A 89 -4.55 1.32 -2.85
CA LEU A 89 -3.58 0.93 -3.89
C LEU A 89 -4.17 1.03 -5.30
N GLU A 90 -5.41 0.56 -5.48
CA GLU A 90 -6.14 0.71 -6.74
C GLU A 90 -6.33 2.19 -7.10
N GLY A 91 -6.79 3.00 -6.14
CA GLY A 91 -7.03 4.44 -6.35
C GLY A 91 -5.77 5.24 -6.67
N VAL A 92 -4.62 4.83 -6.12
CA VAL A 92 -3.33 5.44 -6.48
C VAL A 92 -2.65 4.74 -7.65
N GLY A 93 -3.19 3.67 -8.22
CA GLY A 93 -2.58 2.95 -9.36
C GLY A 93 -1.26 2.25 -9.02
N VAL A 94 -1.19 1.59 -7.86
CA VAL A 94 -0.05 0.76 -7.44
C VAL A 94 -0.48 -0.70 -7.38
N ASP A 95 0.29 -1.58 -8.01
CA ASP A 95 0.05 -3.02 -8.00
C ASP A 95 0.29 -3.62 -6.61
N ILE A 96 -0.53 -4.62 -6.24
CA ILE A 96 -0.42 -5.31 -4.95
C ILE A 96 0.83 -6.21 -4.95
N ASP A 97 1.65 -6.10 -3.91
CA ASP A 97 2.82 -6.93 -3.68
C ASP A 97 2.78 -7.61 -2.28
N PRO A 98 3.16 -8.89 -2.15
CA PRO A 98 3.17 -9.58 -0.86
C PRO A 98 4.06 -8.92 0.21
N ASN A 99 5.11 -8.19 -0.19
CA ASN A 99 6.02 -7.48 0.72
C ASN A 99 5.36 -6.25 1.39
N MET A 100 4.13 -5.88 0.99
CA MET A 100 3.35 -4.81 1.62
C MET A 100 2.70 -5.24 2.94
N ILE A 101 2.62 -6.54 3.22
CA ILE A 101 1.99 -7.09 4.41
C ILE A 101 2.95 -8.00 5.19
N GLU A 102 2.81 -8.02 6.51
CA GLU A 102 3.58 -8.93 7.36
C GLU A 102 3.03 -10.36 7.32
N HIS A 103 1.71 -10.48 7.31
CA HIS A 103 1.01 -11.76 7.23
C HIS A 103 -0.31 -11.60 6.47
N PRO A 104 -0.76 -12.63 5.74
CA PRO A 104 -2.10 -12.64 5.18
C PRO A 104 -3.16 -12.54 6.28
N ARG A 105 -4.32 -12.00 5.92
CA ARG A 105 -5.49 -11.97 6.81
C ARG A 105 -5.81 -13.37 7.33
N THR A 106 -6.19 -13.45 8.61
CA THR A 106 -6.61 -14.69 9.27
C THR A 106 -8.12 -14.89 9.26
N ASN A 107 -8.88 -13.84 8.96
CA ASN A 107 -10.34 -13.89 8.90
C ASN A 107 -10.83 -14.08 7.44
N PRO A 108 -11.96 -14.80 7.24
CA PRO A 108 -12.42 -15.20 5.91
C PRO A 108 -13.27 -14.16 5.18
N TYR A 109 -13.40 -12.92 5.67
CA TYR A 109 -14.31 -11.91 5.11
C TYR A 109 -13.76 -11.22 3.86
N VAL A 110 -13.48 -12.00 2.81
CA VAL A 110 -12.95 -11.49 1.54
C VAL A 110 -14.05 -10.78 0.77
N ARG A 111 -13.82 -9.51 0.43
CA ARG A 111 -14.66 -8.79 -0.53
C ARG A 111 -14.24 -9.24 -1.93
N THR A 112 -15.19 -9.76 -2.68
CA THR A 112 -15.01 -10.11 -4.10
C THR A 112 -15.98 -9.29 -4.92
N ASP A 113 -15.53 -8.80 -6.06
CA ASP A 113 -16.39 -8.11 -7.02
C ASP A 113 -17.07 -9.12 -7.97
N GLY A 114 -18.03 -8.69 -8.79
CA GLY A 114 -18.67 -9.56 -9.80
C GLY A 114 -19.80 -10.47 -9.29
N TRP A 115 -20.42 -10.14 -8.16
CA TRP A 115 -21.54 -10.92 -7.59
C TRP A 115 -22.68 -11.12 -8.59
N ASP A 116 -23.06 -10.07 -9.32
CA ASP A 116 -24.20 -10.11 -10.24
C ASP A 116 -23.97 -11.10 -11.38
N GLU A 117 -22.75 -11.14 -11.95
CA GLU A 117 -22.38 -12.07 -13.01
C GLU A 117 -22.41 -13.53 -12.53
N GLU A 118 -21.92 -13.80 -11.33
CA GLU A 118 -21.96 -15.14 -10.73
C GLU A 118 -23.39 -15.57 -10.37
N ALA A 119 -24.22 -14.63 -9.92
CA ALA A 119 -25.64 -14.86 -9.65
C ALA A 119 -26.39 -15.21 -10.94
N GLU A 120 -26.15 -14.51 -12.04
CA GLU A 120 -26.74 -14.83 -13.35
C GLU A 120 -26.34 -16.22 -13.84
N LYS A 121 -25.05 -16.59 -13.73
CA LYS A 121 -24.56 -17.93 -14.05
C LYS A 121 -25.27 -19.00 -13.21
N TRP A 122 -25.51 -18.73 -11.93
CA TRP A 122 -26.25 -19.62 -11.04
C TRP A 122 -27.71 -19.79 -11.48
N PHE A 123 -28.43 -18.69 -11.74
CA PHE A 123 -29.82 -18.75 -12.18
C PHE A 123 -29.97 -19.46 -13.53
N ALA A 124 -29.03 -19.27 -14.46
CA ALA A 124 -29.01 -19.98 -15.74
C ALA A 124 -28.84 -21.49 -15.56
N ARG A 125 -27.91 -21.93 -14.70
CA ARG A 125 -27.73 -23.36 -14.36
C ARG A 125 -28.98 -23.94 -13.71
N LYS A 126 -29.61 -23.20 -12.79
CA LYS A 126 -30.83 -23.64 -12.10
C LYS A 126 -32.04 -23.81 -13.03
N LYS A 127 -32.06 -23.10 -14.17
CA LYS A 127 -33.11 -23.20 -15.19
C LYS A 127 -32.84 -24.33 -16.20
N ALA A 128 -31.58 -24.77 -16.32
CA ALA A 128 -31.14 -25.79 -17.27
C ALA A 128 -31.19 -27.23 -16.70
N GLY A 129 -31.28 -27.39 -15.38
CA GLY A 129 -31.57 -28.66 -14.70
C GLY A 129 -33.03 -28.75 -14.29
#